data_AF-A0A227JH74-F1
#
_entry.id   AF-A0A227JH74-F1
#
_cell.length_a   1.000
_cell.length_b   1.000
_cell.length_c   1.000
_cell.angle_alpha   90.00
_cell.angle_beta   90.00
_cell.angle_gamma   90.00
#
_symmetry.space_group_name_H-M   'P 1'
#
loop_
_entity.id
_entity.type
_entity.pdbx_description
1 polymer ?
#
loop_
_entity_poly.entity_id
_entity_poly.type
_entity_poly.pdbx_seq_one_letter_code
_entity_poly.pdbx_strand_id
1 'polypeptide(L)'
;MLEAYRKHVEERAAEGVVPKPLDAEQVAGLVELLKNPPQGEEEFILDLLENRIPPGVDEAAYVKAGFLTAVAKGEVSSPLVSREK
;
A
#
# COMPACT_ATOMS: atom_id res chain seq x y z
N MET A 1 -3.27 1.40 9.89
CA MET A 1 -2.82 0.36 8.94
C MET A 1 -1.41 -0.14 9.27
N LEU A 2 -0.36 0.71 9.26
CA LEU A 2 1.04 0.26 9.43
C LEU A 2 1.31 -0.56 10.71
N GLU A 3 0.81 -0.12 11.87
CA GLU A 3 0.99 -0.85 13.13
C GLU A 3 0.37 -2.25 13.07
N ALA A 4 -0.88 -2.34 12.60
CA ALA A 4 -1.56 -3.62 12.43
C ALA A 4 -0.83 -4.53 11.42
N TYR A 5 -0.29 -3.95 10.34
CA TYR A 5 0.50 -4.68 9.37
C TYR A 5 1.80 -5.24 9.98
N ARG A 6 2.54 -4.42 10.74
CA ARG A 6 3.76 -4.86 11.43
C ARG A 6 3.48 -5.97 12.44
N LYS A 7 2.40 -5.86 13.21
CA LYS A 7 1.96 -6.91 14.12
C LYS A 7 1.69 -8.23 13.39
N HIS A 8 0.99 -8.18 12.25
CA HIS A 8 0.75 -9.36 11.42
C HIS A 8 2.06 -9.95 10.87
N VAL A 9 3.02 -9.13 10.49
CA VAL A 9 4.35 -9.60 10.06
C VAL A 9 5.04 -10.37 11.20
N GLU A 10 5.03 -9.84 12.42
CA GLU A 10 5.60 -10.49 13.60
C GLU A 10 4.90 -11.83 13.93
N GLU A 11 3.56 -11.85 13.92
CA GLU A 11 2.75 -13.05 14.17
C GLU A 11 3.06 -14.15 13.15
N ARG A 12 3.15 -13.79 11.86
CA ARG A 12 3.46 -14.73 10.78
C ARG A 12 4.91 -15.21 10.83
N ALA A 13 5.84 -14.33 11.18
CA ALA A 13 7.23 -14.71 11.39
C ALA A 13 7.39 -15.70 12.55
N ALA A 14 6.63 -15.56 13.64
CA ALA A 14 6.61 -16.52 14.74
C ALA A 14 6.10 -17.91 14.32
N GLU A 15 5.22 -17.97 13.32
CA GLU A 15 4.77 -19.19 12.66
C GLU A 15 5.75 -19.71 11.57
N GLY A 16 6.86 -19.00 11.31
CA GLY A 16 7.85 -19.38 10.30
C GLY A 16 7.39 -19.16 8.86
N VAL A 17 6.44 -18.26 8.64
CA VAL A 17 5.77 -18.05 7.34
C VAL A 17 5.74 -16.58 6.96
N VAL A 18 5.66 -16.32 5.65
CA VAL A 18 5.57 -14.95 5.15
C VAL A 18 4.22 -14.31 5.49
N PRO A 19 4.17 -12.99 5.68
CA PRO A 19 2.92 -12.28 5.86
C PRO A 19 2.05 -12.38 4.61
N LYS A 20 0.74 -12.41 4.83
CA LYS A 20 -0.25 -12.32 3.76
C LYS A 20 -0.09 -10.99 2.98
N PRO A 21 -0.43 -10.97 1.68
CA PRO A 21 -0.61 -9.73 0.94
C PRO A 21 -1.63 -8.81 1.62
N LEU A 22 -1.60 -7.53 1.25
CA LEU A 22 -2.57 -6.55 1.70
C LEU A 22 -3.95 -6.85 1.12
N ASP A 23 -4.98 -6.74 1.95
CA ASP A 23 -6.37 -6.74 1.51
C ASP A 23 -6.83 -5.34 1.06
N ALA A 24 -8.06 -5.25 0.55
CA ALA A 24 -8.60 -4.00 0.03
C ALA A 24 -8.71 -2.89 1.09
N GLU A 25 -9.01 -3.22 2.34
CA GLU A 25 -9.11 -2.26 3.44
C GLU A 25 -7.72 -1.71 3.80
N GLN A 26 -6.72 -2.58 3.85
CA GLN A 26 -5.33 -2.20 4.07
C GLN A 26 -4.78 -1.35 2.93
N VAL A 27 -5.12 -1.65 1.67
CA VAL A 27 -4.74 -0.80 0.54
C VAL A 27 -5.44 0.55 0.58
N ALA A 28 -6.71 0.62 0.97
CA ALA A 28 -7.39 1.91 1.19
C ALA A 28 -6.69 2.74 2.27
N GLY A 29 -6.27 2.11 3.36
CA GLY A 29 -5.44 2.75 4.38
C GLY A 29 -4.06 3.17 3.88
N LEU A 30 -3.43 2.37 3.00
CA LEU A 30 -2.16 2.69 2.37
C LEU A 30 -2.27 3.92 1.46
N VAL A 31 -3.36 4.06 0.72
CA VAL A 31 -3.62 5.22 -0.14
C VAL A 31 -3.62 6.53 0.65
N GLU A 32 -4.20 6.55 1.85
CA GLU A 32 -4.19 7.75 2.69
C GLU A 32 -2.77 8.09 3.19
N LEU A 33 -1.96 7.08 3.51
CA LEU A 33 -0.55 7.26 3.84
C LEU A 33 0.28 7.74 2.65
N LEU A 34 -0.02 7.27 1.44
CA LEU A 34 0.64 7.74 0.22
C LEU A 34 0.33 9.21 -0.05
N LYS A 35 -0.86 9.70 0.30
CA LYS A 35 -1.22 11.12 0.17
C LYS A 35 -0.56 11.99 1.22
N ASN A 36 -0.44 11.49 2.46
CA ASN A 36 0.11 12.20 3.61
C ASN A 36 1.09 11.29 4.40
N PRO A 37 2.31 11.06 3.88
CA PRO A 37 3.22 10.12 4.51
C PRO A 37 3.74 10.65 5.85
N PRO A 38 3.77 9.83 6.90
CA PRO A 38 4.54 10.13 8.10
C PRO A 38 6.04 10.22 7.76
N GLN A 39 6.73 11.16 8.41
CA GLN A 39 8.16 11.34 8.22
C GLN A 39 8.93 10.06 8.57
N GLY A 40 9.80 9.62 7.66
CA GLY A 40 10.66 8.45 7.84
C GLY A 40 10.00 7.10 7.51
N GLU A 41 8.74 7.11 7.05
CA GLU A 41 8.01 5.91 6.62
C GLU A 41 7.87 5.79 5.10
N GLU A 42 8.43 6.73 4.34
CA GLU A 42 8.20 6.90 2.90
C GLU A 42 8.61 5.67 2.09
N GLU A 43 9.82 5.15 2.33
CA GLU A 43 10.34 3.96 1.63
C GLU A 43 9.51 2.71 1.96
N PHE A 44 9.08 2.58 3.22
CA PHE A 44 8.28 1.45 3.64
C PHE A 44 6.89 1.47 3.00
N ILE A 45 6.25 2.64 2.98
CA ILE A 45 4.95 2.84 2.33
C ILE A 45 5.04 2.52 0.83
N LEU A 46 6.12 2.94 0.16
CA LEU A 46 6.36 2.62 -1.25
C LEU A 46 6.58 1.11 -1.47
N ASP A 47 7.35 0.44 -0.62
CA ASP A 47 7.53 -1.02 -0.69
C ASP A 47 6.19 -1.77 -0.56
N LEU A 48 5.31 -1.34 0.34
CA LEU A 48 3.98 -1.93 0.48
C LEU A 48 3.16 -1.78 -0.81
N LEU A 49 3.22 -0.61 -1.46
CA LEU A 49 2.52 -0.34 -2.72
C LEU A 49 3.07 -1.19 -3.86
N GLU A 50 4.39 -1.32 -3.96
CA GLU A 50 5.06 -2.04 -5.05
C GLU A 50 4.90 -3.56 -4.91
N ASN A 51 5.12 -4.08 -3.69
CA ASN A 51 5.45 -5.49 -3.50
C ASN A 51 4.42 -6.28 -2.68
N ARG A 52 3.40 -5.62 -2.08
CA ARG A 52 2.50 -6.29 -1.12
C ARG A 52 1.03 -6.30 -1.51
N ILE A 53 0.71 -5.84 -2.71
CA ILE A 53 -0.66 -5.86 -3.25
C ILE A 53 -0.78 -6.97 -4.30
N PRO A 54 -1.77 -7.89 -4.19
CA PRO A 54 -2.02 -8.88 -5.22
C PRO A 54 -2.20 -8.26 -6.61
N PRO A 55 -1.73 -8.90 -7.69
CA PRO A 55 -2.01 -8.45 -9.04
C PRO A 55 -3.38 -8.93 -9.55
N GLY A 56 -3.81 -8.42 -10.71
CA GLY A 56 -4.99 -8.92 -11.42
C GLY A 56 -6.30 -8.26 -10.98
N VAL A 57 -7.35 -9.07 -10.84
CA VAL A 57 -8.73 -8.61 -10.55
C VAL A 57 -9.09 -8.70 -9.07
N ASP A 58 -8.09 -8.81 -8.19
CA ASP A 58 -8.28 -8.78 -6.75
C ASP A 58 -8.83 -7.42 -6.28
N GLU A 59 -9.62 -7.40 -5.22
CA GLU A 59 -10.22 -6.17 -4.70
C GLU A 59 -9.15 -5.16 -4.25
N ALA A 60 -8.05 -5.62 -3.67
CA ALA A 60 -6.93 -4.77 -3.30
C ALA A 60 -6.22 -4.20 -4.53
N ALA A 61 -6.10 -5.00 -5.60
CA ALA A 61 -5.58 -4.56 -6.89
C ALA A 61 -6.46 -3.46 -7.52
N TYR A 62 -7.79 -3.59 -7.40
CA TYR A 62 -8.75 -2.59 -7.87
C TYR A 62 -8.58 -1.25 -7.15
N VAL A 63 -8.41 -1.26 -5.82
CA VAL A 63 -8.15 -0.03 -5.05
C VAL A 63 -6.83 0.61 -5.46
N LYS A 64 -5.76 -0.19 -5.62
CA LYS A 64 -4.45 0.28 -6.12
C LYS A 64 -4.60 0.94 -7.49
N ALA A 65 -5.25 0.27 -8.43
CA ALA A 65 -5.44 0.76 -9.80
C ALA A 65 -6.25 2.06 -9.84
N GLY A 66 -7.29 2.17 -9.01
CA GLY A 66 -8.08 3.39 -8.86
C GLY A 66 -7.23 4.58 -8.38
N PHE A 67 -6.41 4.38 -7.35
CA PHE A 67 -5.50 5.40 -6.85
C PHE A 67 -4.47 5.83 -7.90
N LEU A 68 -3.76 4.88 -8.52
CA LEU A 68 -2.73 5.18 -9.52
C LEU A 68 -3.32 5.89 -10.75
N THR A 69 -4.54 5.50 -11.17
CA THR A 69 -5.26 6.19 -12.25
C THR A 69 -5.58 7.64 -11.87
N ALA A 70 -6.06 7.88 -10.66
CA ALA A 70 -6.38 9.22 -10.19
C ALA A 70 -5.12 10.10 -10.07
N VAL A 71 -3.98 9.54 -9.65
CA VAL A 71 -2.69 10.24 -9.66
C VAL A 71 -2.29 10.60 -11.10
N ALA A 72 -2.32 9.64 -12.01
CA ALA A 72 -1.95 9.83 -13.42
C ALA A 72 -2.81 10.92 -14.11
N LYS A 73 -4.11 10.98 -13.78
CA LYS A 73 -5.02 12.02 -14.27
C LYS A 73 -4.88 13.36 -13.54
N GLY A 74 -4.16 13.41 -12.43
CA GLY A 74 -4.03 14.61 -11.59
C GLY A 74 -5.27 14.93 -10.76
N GLU A 75 -6.16 13.95 -10.56
CA GLU A 75 -7.36 14.08 -9.72
C GLU A 75 -7.00 14.01 -8.22
N VAL A 76 -5.94 13.27 -7.90
CA VAL A 76 -5.33 13.23 -6.56
C VAL A 76 -3.83 13.45 -6.66
N SER A 77 -3.21 13.86 -5.56
CA SER A 77 -1.76 14.05 -5.47
C SER A 77 -1.18 13.21 -4.33
N SER A 78 0.08 12.83 -4.50
CA SER A 78 0.91 12.15 -3.51
C SER A 78 2.32 12.74 -3.60
N PRO A 79 2.98 13.04 -2.47
CA PRO A 79 4.39 13.41 -2.49
C PRO A 79 5.33 12.24 -2.86
N LEU A 80 4.85 10.99 -2.85
CA LEU A 80 5.66 9.79 -3.09
C LEU A 80 5.45 9.15 -4.47
N VAL A 81 4.32 9.42 -5.11
CA VAL A 81 3.91 8.82 -6.40
C VAL A 81 3.68 9.93 -7.42
N SER A 82 4.35 9.87 -8.56
CA SER A 82 4.23 10.86 -9.63
C SER A 82 3.30 10.36 -10.73
N ARG A 83 3.12 11.15 -11.80
CA ARG A 83 2.29 10.69 -12.93
C ARG A 83 3.02 9.66 -13.79
N GLU A 84 4.33 9.76 -13.83
CA GLU A 84 5.24 8.92 -14.59
C GLU A 84 5.57 7.60 -13.88
N LYS A 85 5.41 7.56 -12.55
CA LYS A 85 5.83 6.47 -11.67
C LYS A 85 4.80 6.26 -10.55
#